data_AF-K2FQ47-F1
#
_entry.id   AF-K2FQ47-F1
#
_cell.length_a   1.000
_cell.length_b   1.000
_cell.length_c   1.000
_cell.angle_alpha   90.00
_cell.angle_beta   90.00
_cell.angle_gamma   90.00
#
_symmetry.space_group_name_H-M   'P 1'
#
loop_
_entity.id
_entity.type
_entity.pdbx_description
1 polymer ?
#
loop_
_entity_poly.entity_id
_entity_poly.type
_entity_poly.pdbx_seq_one_letter_code
_entity_poly.pdbx_strand_id
1 'polypeptide(L)' 'MMQPYVLVLYYSKYGSTKEMAHLIANGIEATGVAVKIRTVPNISSMVKVAEPSIPAEGDIYCTLDDLA' A
#
# COMPACT_ATOMS: atom_id res chain seq x y z
N MET A 1 -11.22 6.50 -19.17
CA MET A 1 -9.77 6.36 -19.41
C MET A 1 -9.09 6.33 -18.05
N MET A 2 -8.26 5.31 -17.77
CA MET A 2 -7.51 5.24 -16.51
C MET A 2 -6.48 6.38 -16.54
N GLN A 3 -6.54 7.33 -15.60
CA GLN A 3 -5.47 8.31 -15.46
C GLN A 3 -4.19 7.59 -15.01
N PRO A 4 -3.03 7.87 -15.62
CA PRO A 4 -1.77 7.28 -15.17
C PRO A 4 -1.49 7.70 -13.73
N TYR A 5 -1.15 6.73 -12.89
CA TYR A 5 -0.77 6.95 -11.50
C TYR A 5 0.43 6.06 -11.13
N VAL A 6 1.14 6.42 -10.07
CA VAL A 6 2.18 5.59 -9.48
C VAL A 6 1.61 4.86 -8.27
N LEU A 7 1.79 3.54 -8.22
CA LEU A 7 1.43 2.72 -7.07
C LEU A 7 2.65 2.59 -6.14
N VAL A 8 2.52 3.08 -4.91
CA VAL A 8 3.46 2.79 -3.82
C VAL A 8 2.88 1.63 -3.01
N LEU A 9 3.29 0.42 -3.38
CA LEU A 9 2.93 -0.80 -2.69
C LEU A 9 4.00 -1.15 -1.65
N TYR A 10 3.61 -1.30 -0.38
CA TYR A 10 4.54 -1.63 0.69
C TYR A 10 4.01 -2.71 1.64
N TYR A 11 4.91 -3.25 2.46
CA TYR A 11 4.57 -4.02 3.66
C TYR A 11 5.44 -3.51 4.80
N SER A 12 4.87 -3.36 5.99
CA SER A 12 5.62 -2.88 7.16
C SER A 12 5.13 -3.56 8.43
N LYS A 13 5.99 -4.35 9.05
CA LYS A 13 5.69 -5.00 10.34
C LYS A 13 5.80 -4.04 11.53
N TYR A 14 6.77 -3.11 11.47
CA TYR A 14 7.13 -2.23 12.60
C TYR A 14 6.98 -0.73 12.28
N GLY A 15 6.36 -0.37 11.16
CA GLY A 15 6.07 1.02 10.81
C GLY A 15 7.12 1.71 9.93
N SER A 16 8.41 1.39 10.04
CA SER A 16 9.46 2.12 9.29
C SER A 16 9.26 2.17 7.78
N THR A 17 8.84 1.06 7.16
CA THR A 17 8.58 1.02 5.71
C THR A 17 7.32 1.78 5.33
N LYS A 18 6.34 1.91 6.25
CA LYS A 18 5.13 2.73 6.05
C LYS A 18 5.50 4.20 5.97
N GLU A 19 6.32 4.68 6.91
CA GLU A 19 6.81 6.06 6.91
C GLU A 19 7.57 6.38 5.61
N MET A 20 8.44 5.47 5.18
CA MET A 20 9.15 5.61 3.91
C MET A 20 8.19 5.64 2.70
N ALA A 21 7.16 4.79 2.69
CA ALA A 21 6.15 4.77 1.62
C ALA A 21 5.40 6.11 1.52
N HIS A 22 5.03 6.72 2.66
CA HIS A 22 4.42 8.06 2.66
C HIS A 22 5.39 9.14 2.14
N LEU A 23 6.67 9.10 2.51
CA LEU A 23 7.65 10.05 1.97
C LEU A 23 7.82 9.93 0.45
N ILE A 24 7.85 8.70 -0.07
CA ILE A 24 7.88 8.44 -1.51
C ILE A 24 6.62 9.01 -2.18
N ALA A 25 5.45 8.76 -1.60
CA ALA A 25 4.19 9.26 -2.15
C ALA A 25 4.11 10.78 -2.18
N ASN A 26 4.57 11.46 -1.11
CA ASN A 26 4.68 12.91 -1.07
C ASN A 26 5.60 13.44 -2.17
N GLY A 27 6.73 12.75 -2.42
CA GLY A 27 7.65 13.09 -3.50
C GLY A 27 7.00 12.97 -4.89
N ILE A 28 6.20 11.92 -5.10
CA ILE A 28 5.45 11.71 -6.36
C ILE A 28 4.39 12.79 -6.54
N GLU A 29 3.57 13.06 -5.51
CA GLU A 29 2.55 14.11 -5.56
C GLU A 29 3.14 15.48 -5.86
N ALA A 30 4.32 15.80 -5.30
CA ALA A 30 5.01 17.06 -5.58
C ALA A 30 5.41 17.23 -7.06
N THR A 31 5.50 16.14 -7.83
CA THR A 31 5.73 16.18 -9.29
C THR A 31 4.45 16.36 -10.11
N GLY A 32 3.28 16.42 -9.46
CA GLY A 32 1.97 16.52 -10.11
C GLY A 32 1.44 15.19 -10.67
N VAL A 33 2.04 14.07 -10.28
CA VAL A 33 1.62 12.73 -10.70
C VAL A 33 0.69 12.15 -9.64
N ALA A 34 -0.42 11.55 -10.08
CA ALA A 34 -1.32 10.86 -9.18
C ALA A 34 -0.61 9.67 -8.50
N VAL A 35 -0.77 9.52 -7.19
CA VAL A 35 -0.18 8.42 -6.43
C VAL A 35 -1.27 7.64 -5.69
N LYS A 36 -1.05 6.34 -5.53
CA LYS A 36 -1.82 5.50 -4.62
C LYS A 36 -0.89 4.79 -3.67
N ILE A 37 -1.14 4.91 -2.37
CA ILE A 37 -0.45 4.12 -1.35
C ILE A 37 -1.32 2.90 -1.04
N ARG A 38 -0.70 1.71 -1.08
CA ARG A 38 -1.35 0.45 -0.71
C ARG A 38 -0.41 -0.38 0.15
N THR A 39 -0.98 -1.15 1.07
CA THR A 39 -0.25 -2.15 1.84
C THR A 39 -0.74 -3.56 1.52
N VAL A 40 -0.07 -4.59 2.04
CA VAL A 40 -0.53 -5.97 1.99
C VAL A 40 -0.67 -6.54 3.40
N PRO A 41 -1.58 -7.50 3.64
CA PRO A 41 -1.69 -8.16 4.93
C PRO A 41 -0.41 -8.92 5.27
N ASN A 42 -0.19 -9.17 6.56
CA ASN A 42 0.95 -9.96 7.00
C ASN A 42 0.67 -11.45 6.74
N ILE A 43 1.29 -12.01 5.70
CA ILE A 43 1.14 -13.44 5.40
C ILE A 43 2.22 -14.22 6.17
N SER A 44 1.82 -14.80 7.32
CA SER A 44 2.62 -15.82 8.00
C SER A 44 2.44 -17.17 7.30
N SER A 45 3.53 -17.92 7.13
CA SER A 45 3.50 -19.30 6.61
C SER A 45 2.73 -20.28 7.50
N MET A 46 2.44 -19.90 8.76
CA MET A 46 1.51 -20.62 9.62
C MET A 46 0.09 -20.07 9.42
N VAL A 47 -0.74 -20.82 8.72
CA VAL A 47 -2.20 -20.63 8.70
C VAL A 47 -2.69 -20.62 10.15
N LYS A 48 -3.06 -19.46 10.69
CA LYS A 48 -3.74 -19.40 11.99
C LYS A 48 -5.07 -18.66 11.97
N VAL A 49 -5.21 -17.55 11.27
CA VAL A 49 -6.52 -16.92 10.98
C VAL A 49 -6.32 -16.04 9.75
N ALA A 50 -7.26 -16.04 8.80
CA ALA A 50 -7.24 -15.05 7.73
C ALA A 50 -7.47 -13.66 8.36
N GLU A 51 -6.49 -12.77 8.24
CA GLU A 51 -6.67 -11.37 8.65
C GLU A 51 -7.81 -10.74 7.84
N PRO A 52 -8.59 -9.82 8.43
CA PRO A 52 -9.70 -9.17 7.74
C PRO A 52 -9.24 -8.52 6.43
N SER A 53 -10.08 -8.51 5.40
CA SER A 53 -9.77 -7.99 4.05
C SER A 53 -9.61 -6.47 3.98
N ILE A 54 -9.79 -5.77 5.10
CA ILE A 54 -9.52 -4.34 5.26
C ILE A 54 -8.70 -4.21 6.55
N PRO A 55 -7.54 -3.52 6.52
CA PRO A 55 -6.73 -3.34 7.72
C PRO A 55 -7.51 -2.53 8.77
N ALA A 56 -7.38 -2.92 10.04
CA ALA A 56 -7.99 -2.20 11.15
C ALA A 56 -7.40 -0.79 11.32
N GLU A 57 -6.13 -0.60 10.95
CA GLU A 57 -5.43 0.69 10.93
C GLU A 57 -4.40 0.72 9.78
N GLY A 58 -4.25 1.87 9.13
CA GLY A 58 -3.26 2.10 8.07
C GLY A 58 -3.84 2.21 6.67
N ASP A 59 -3.00 2.01 5.66
CA ASP A 59 -3.37 2.19 4.25
C ASP A 59 -4.20 1.01 3.71
N ILE A 60 -4.99 1.28 2.67
CA ILE A 60 -5.87 0.28 2.03
C ILE A 60 -5.04 -0.87 1.46
N TYR A 61 -5.56 -2.10 1.54
CA TYR A 61 -4.90 -3.24 0.90
C TYR A 61 -4.90 -3.13 -0.62
N CYS A 62 -3.79 -3.54 -1.22
CA CYS A 62 -3.65 -3.60 -2.67
C CYS A 62 -4.62 -4.61 -3.27
N THR A 63 -5.28 -4.21 -4.36
CA THR A 63 -6.12 -5.09 -5.17
C THR A 63 -5.44 -5.39 -6.50
N LEU A 64 -5.86 -6.43 -7.22
CA LEU A 64 -5.33 -6.72 -8.56
C LEU A 64 -5.60 -5.57 -9.54
N ASP A 65 -6.69 -4.83 -9.35
CA ASP A 65 -7.02 -3.65 -10.14
C ASP A 65 -6.02 -2.51 -9.94
N ASP A 66 -5.33 -2.46 -8.80
CA ASP A 66 -4.27 -1.48 -8.58
C ASP A 66 -2.99 -1.81 -9.39
N LEU A 67 -2.84 -3.07 -9.85
CA LEU A 67 -1.67 -3.57 -10.60
C LEU A 67 -1.88 -3.64 -12.13
N ALA A 68 -3.11 -3.34 -12.61
CA ALA A 68 -3.54 -3.54 -13.99
C ALA A 68 -3.12 -2.42 -14.96
#